data_AF-T1HUZ6-F1
#
_entry.id   AF-T1HUZ6-F1
#
_cell.length_a   1.000
_cell.length_b   1.000
_cell.length_c   1.000
_cell.angle_alpha   90.00
_cell.angle_beta   90.00
_cell.angle_gamma   90.00
#
_symmetry.space_group_name_H-M   'P 1'
#
loop_
_entity.id
_entity.type
_entity.pdbx_description
1 polymer ?
#
loop_
_entity_poly.entity_id
_entity_poly.type
_entity_poly.pdbx_seq_one_letter_code
_entity_poly.pdbx_strand_id
1 'polypeptide(L)'
;MEQLYLNFPCRAKQINLLDELLGKDSLILPPLLFIYGQAAVGKTTILVEYLDIIKAKYAYVNCIECYTNRLLHESILTQIFGVSSDIKCDNFMDLIHIFRNASKEGSFFNQPTAIVLDGIENLNDSTSGNSLAVFSKLQEMTSIYSLSVIFISKVLPEKFYIDSSYIPVYFPQYTRDDYMTILKFYRPPECEEQFFENYLNSALTVFIRTTRDFIEMKNLNASPEVVKVLAGNKCDATSQRVVDQEMGQKIDQYDSGQNGNIHLDLKSRLFENSLKDQWKCSC
;
A
#
# COMPACT_ATOMS: atom_id res chain seq x y z
N MET A 1 9.43 8.61 11.58
CA MET A 1 10.07 7.34 11.16
C MET A 1 9.44 6.13 11.81
N GLU A 2 9.30 6.04 13.14
CA GLU A 2 8.69 4.86 13.81
C GLU A 2 7.28 4.51 13.30
N GLN A 3 6.41 5.50 13.07
CA GLN A 3 5.08 5.29 12.50
C GLN A 3 5.11 4.65 11.09
N LEU A 4 6.12 4.99 10.28
CA LEU A 4 6.26 4.47 8.92
C LEU A 4 6.65 2.98 8.94
N TYR A 5 7.50 2.57 9.90
CA TYR A 5 7.84 1.15 10.09
C TYR A 5 6.68 0.31 10.59
N LEU A 6 5.79 0.92 11.40
CA LEU A 6 4.57 0.26 11.87
C LEU A 6 3.55 0.09 10.73
N ASN A 7 3.39 1.11 9.88
CA ASN A 7 2.46 1.06 8.76
C ASN A 7 2.93 0.16 7.61
N PHE A 8 4.24 0.11 7.36
CA PHE A 8 4.84 -0.68 6.27
C PHE A 8 5.87 -1.68 6.78
N PRO A 9 5.42 -2.77 7.43
CA PRO A 9 6.31 -3.85 7.81
C PRO A 9 6.95 -4.46 6.54
N CYS A 10 8.16 -5.00 6.70
CA CYS A 10 8.99 -5.56 5.63
C CYS A 10 9.57 -4.56 4.61
N ARG A 11 9.39 -3.24 4.79
CA ARG A 11 9.95 -2.19 3.91
C ARG A 11 11.05 -1.35 4.54
N ALA A 12 11.57 -1.79 5.69
CA ALA A 12 12.58 -1.05 6.44
C ALA A 12 13.83 -0.70 5.61
N LYS A 13 14.30 -1.61 4.75
CA LYS A 13 15.48 -1.38 3.89
C LYS A 13 15.27 -0.23 2.90
N GLN A 14 14.10 -0.20 2.25
CA GLN A 14 13.75 0.86 1.30
C GLN A 14 13.54 2.19 2.01
N ILE A 15 12.90 2.17 3.18
CA ILE A 15 12.69 3.36 4.00
C ILE A 15 14.02 3.94 4.47
N ASN A 16 14.94 3.12 4.98
CA ASN A 16 16.28 3.56 5.38
C ASN A 16 17.03 4.19 4.20
N LEU A 17 16.94 3.58 3.02
CA LEU A 17 17.58 4.11 1.82
C LEU A 17 16.97 5.46 1.40
N LEU A 18 15.64 5.62 1.52
CA LEU A 18 15.01 6.92 1.30
C LEU A 18 15.44 7.96 2.34
N ASP A 19 15.61 7.56 3.60
CA ASP A 19 16.12 8.42 4.68
C ASP A 19 17.56 8.86 4.46
N GLU A 20 18.42 7.96 3.99
CA GLU A 20 19.81 8.27 3.62
C GLU A 20 19.90 9.26 2.44
N LEU A 21 18.98 9.18 1.48
CA LEU A 21 18.99 10.00 0.26
C LEU A 21 18.25 11.34 0.40
N LEU A 22 17.14 11.35 1.13
CA LEU A 22 16.22 12.50 1.26
C LEU A 22 16.15 13.02 2.70
N GLY A 23 17.14 12.69 3.53
CA GLY A 23 17.14 12.98 4.95
C GLY A 23 16.92 14.46 5.25
N LYS A 24 16.24 14.73 6.37
CA LYS A 24 15.75 16.07 6.75
C LYS A 24 16.82 17.17 6.82
N ASP A 25 18.06 16.80 7.13
CA ASP A 25 19.19 17.73 7.28
C ASP A 25 19.99 17.93 5.98
N SER A 26 19.58 17.27 4.88
CA SER A 26 20.24 17.42 3.59
C SER A 26 19.88 18.77 2.96
N LEU A 27 20.85 19.68 2.92
CA LEU A 27 20.74 20.95 2.20
C LEU A 27 20.76 20.74 0.67
N ILE A 28 21.25 19.59 0.22
CA ILE A 28 21.41 19.20 -1.18
C ILE A 28 20.72 17.86 -1.36
N LEU A 29 19.73 17.83 -2.24
CA LEU A 29 19.05 16.60 -2.63
C LEU A 29 19.63 16.05 -3.94
N PRO A 30 19.53 14.74 -4.18
CA PRO A 30 19.86 14.18 -5.49
C PRO A 30 18.95 14.77 -6.58
N PRO A 31 19.50 15.07 -7.78
CA PRO A 31 18.74 15.66 -8.89
C PRO A 31 17.56 14.79 -9.32
N LEU A 32 17.82 13.49 -9.48
CA LEU A 32 16.86 12.52 -9.94
C LEU A 32 16.93 11.22 -9.12
N LEU A 33 15.82 10.90 -8.47
CA LEU A 33 15.57 9.62 -7.83
C LEU A 33 14.66 8.78 -8.72
N PHE A 34 15.04 7.54 -9.00
CA PHE A 34 14.23 6.64 -9.82
C PHE A 34 13.74 5.46 -8.98
N ILE A 35 12.47 5.49 -8.58
CA ILE A 35 11.83 4.44 -7.81
C ILE A 35 11.11 3.48 -8.74
N TYR A 36 11.49 2.21 -8.70
CA TYR A 36 10.91 1.19 -9.58
C TYR A 36 10.59 -0.12 -8.87
N GLY A 37 9.60 -0.82 -9.40
CA GLY A 37 9.16 -2.12 -8.88
C GLY A 37 7.74 -2.43 -9.32
N GLN A 38 7.27 -3.65 -9.07
CA GLN A 38 5.94 -4.08 -9.53
C GLN A 38 4.81 -3.22 -8.95
N ALA A 39 3.66 -3.22 -9.62
CA ALA A 39 2.43 -2.65 -9.10
C ALA A 39 2.08 -3.21 -7.71
N ALA A 40 1.34 -2.44 -6.91
CA ALA A 40 0.85 -2.79 -5.58
C ALA A 40 1.93 -3.13 -4.52
N VAL A 41 3.16 -2.66 -4.70
CA VAL A 41 4.22 -2.82 -3.70
C VAL A 41 4.22 -1.69 -2.65
N GLY A 42 3.43 -0.63 -2.86
CA GLY A 42 3.32 0.52 -1.94
C GLY A 42 4.34 1.64 -2.19
N LYS A 43 4.96 1.69 -3.38
CA LYS A 43 5.98 2.69 -3.77
C LYS A 43 5.50 4.12 -3.49
N THR A 44 4.35 4.46 -4.06
CA THR A 44 3.75 5.80 -3.95
C THR A 44 3.36 6.12 -2.51
N THR A 45 2.66 5.21 -1.84
CA THR A 45 2.18 5.42 -0.47
C THR A 45 3.34 5.63 0.51
N ILE A 46 4.38 4.81 0.44
CA ILE A 46 5.57 4.93 1.30
C ILE A 46 6.29 6.24 1.04
N LEU A 47 6.46 6.62 -0.23
CA LEU A 47 7.15 7.87 -0.56
C LEU A 47 6.38 9.09 -0.06
N VAL A 48 5.06 9.16 -0.29
CA VAL A 48 4.23 10.28 0.13
C VAL A 48 4.21 10.41 1.66
N GLU A 49 3.95 9.31 2.38
CA GLU A 49 3.99 9.32 3.86
C GLU A 49 5.39 9.69 4.38
N TYR A 50 6.46 9.26 3.70
CA TYR A 50 7.82 9.65 4.07
C TYR A 50 8.05 11.15 3.88
N LEU A 51 7.63 11.73 2.74
CA LEU A 51 7.73 13.17 2.46
C LEU A 51 6.96 14.01 3.48
N ASP A 52 5.79 13.54 3.91
CA ASP A 52 4.99 14.16 4.98
C ASP A 52 5.71 14.15 6.33
N ILE A 53 6.37 13.04 6.70
CA ILE A 53 7.12 12.91 7.95
C ILE A 53 8.31 13.88 7.99
N ILE A 54 9.05 14.00 6.89
CA ILE A 54 10.18 14.95 6.81
C ILE A 54 9.70 16.40 6.66
N LYS A 55 8.39 16.63 6.48
CA LYS A 55 7.77 17.94 6.21
C LYS A 55 8.39 18.62 4.99
N ALA A 56 8.77 17.81 3.99
CA ALA A 56 9.24 18.33 2.72
C ALA A 56 8.07 18.98 1.98
N LYS A 57 8.40 19.99 1.18
CA LYS A 57 7.45 20.56 0.25
C LYS A 57 7.40 19.63 -0.96
N TYR A 58 6.25 19.15 -1.38
CA TYR A 58 6.23 18.28 -2.56
C TYR A 58 5.01 18.51 -3.44
N ALA A 59 5.19 18.22 -4.73
CA ALA A 59 4.10 18.06 -5.68
C ALA A 59 3.99 16.58 -6.08
N TYR A 60 2.82 16.00 -5.88
CA TYR A 60 2.47 14.68 -6.37
C TYR A 60 1.66 14.79 -7.65
N VAL A 61 2.17 14.21 -8.74
CA VAL A 61 1.48 14.22 -10.04
C VAL A 61 1.36 12.81 -10.58
N ASN A 62 0.12 12.39 -10.82
CA ASN A 62 -0.18 11.17 -11.55
C ASN A 62 -0.08 11.43 -13.06
N CYS A 63 0.89 10.80 -13.71
CA CYS A 63 1.13 10.95 -15.15
C CYS A 63 0.04 10.32 -16.02
N ILE A 64 -0.80 9.44 -15.46
CA ILE A 64 -1.97 8.90 -16.16
C ILE A 64 -3.05 9.97 -16.29
N GLU A 65 -3.25 10.76 -15.23
CA GLU A 65 -4.27 11.81 -15.19
C GLU A 65 -3.82 13.06 -15.95
N CYS A 66 -2.53 13.41 -15.84
CA CYS A 66 -1.94 14.58 -16.49
C CYS A 66 -1.37 14.22 -17.88
N TYR A 67 -2.26 13.99 -18.85
CA TYR A 67 -1.89 13.59 -20.22
C TYR A 67 -1.41 14.73 -21.13
N THR A 68 -1.34 15.97 -20.63
CA THR A 68 -0.76 17.12 -21.35
C THR A 68 0.29 17.82 -20.50
N ASN A 69 1.35 18.35 -21.13
CA ASN A 69 2.38 19.15 -20.47
C ASN A 69 1.79 20.30 -19.66
N ARG A 70 0.74 20.94 -20.18
CA ARG A 70 0.08 22.06 -19.51
C ARG A 70 -0.53 21.64 -18.17
N LEU A 71 -1.36 20.59 -18.15
CA LEU A 71 -1.98 20.09 -16.92
C LEU A 71 -0.92 19.63 -15.91
N LEU A 72 0.14 18.99 -16.41
CA LEU A 72 1.26 18.55 -15.59
C LEU A 72 1.96 19.74 -14.93
N HIS A 73 2.32 20.77 -15.70
CA HIS A 73 2.97 21.98 -15.17
C HIS A 73 2.07 22.76 -14.20
N GLU A 74 0.80 22.97 -14.56
CA GLU A 74 -0.17 23.65 -13.70
C GLU A 74 -0.34 22.91 -12.37
N SER A 75 -0.41 21.58 -12.38
CA SER A 75 -0.50 20.76 -11.17
C SER A 75 0.74 20.90 -10.27
N ILE A 76 1.95 20.83 -10.84
CA ILE A 76 3.20 21.04 -10.09
C ILE A 76 3.23 22.43 -9.45
N LEU A 77 2.94 23.47 -10.22
CA LEU A 77 2.98 24.85 -9.76
C LEU A 77 1.94 25.10 -8.67
N THR A 78 0.74 24.56 -8.82
CA THR A 78 -0.34 24.72 -7.83
C THR A 78 0.04 24.08 -6.50
N GLN A 79 0.62 22.87 -6.52
CA GLN A 79 0.98 22.17 -5.29
C GLN A 79 2.21 22.76 -4.60
N ILE A 80 3.21 23.24 -5.35
CA ILE A 80 4.39 23.87 -4.76
C ILE A 80 4.09 25.31 -4.33
N PHE A 81 3.50 26.15 -5.17
CA PHE A 81 3.36 27.56 -4.84
C PHE A 81 2.01 27.91 -4.20
N GLY A 82 1.03 27.01 -4.23
CA GLY A 82 -0.33 27.29 -3.74
C GLY A 82 -1.09 28.29 -4.61
N VAL A 83 -0.61 28.56 -5.83
CA VAL A 83 -1.19 29.56 -6.75
C VAL A 83 -2.14 28.85 -7.71
N SER A 84 -3.43 29.13 -7.61
CA SER A 84 -4.50 28.33 -8.23
C SER A 84 -5.00 28.80 -9.59
N SER A 85 -4.54 29.91 -10.18
CA SER A 85 -5.22 30.41 -11.40
C SER A 85 -4.48 31.35 -12.36
N ASP A 86 -3.40 32.04 -11.96
CA ASP A 86 -2.92 33.17 -12.78
C ASP A 86 -1.64 32.89 -13.58
N ILE A 87 -0.98 31.76 -13.37
CA ILE A 87 0.30 31.44 -14.02
C ILE A 87 0.06 30.45 -15.15
N LYS A 88 -0.05 30.97 -16.38
CA LYS A 88 -0.06 30.13 -17.59
C LYS A 88 1.35 29.57 -17.81
N CYS A 89 1.48 28.24 -17.79
CA CYS A 89 2.74 27.54 -18.00
C CYS A 89 2.56 26.50 -19.11
N ASP A 90 2.57 26.95 -20.35
CA ASP A 90 2.38 26.06 -21.51
C ASP A 90 3.68 25.33 -21.88
N ASN A 91 4.85 25.92 -21.62
CA ASN A 91 6.15 25.37 -21.99
C ASN A 91 7.03 25.05 -20.76
N PHE A 92 7.95 24.09 -20.94
CA PHE A 92 8.99 23.77 -19.95
C PHE A 92 9.89 24.97 -19.60
N MET A 93 10.16 25.85 -20.58
CA MET A 93 10.96 27.05 -20.36
C MET A 93 10.30 27.99 -19.35
N ASP A 94 8.98 28.15 -19.45
CA ASP A 94 8.19 28.98 -18.53
C ASP A 94 8.25 28.40 -17.12
N LEU A 95 8.11 27.07 -17.00
CA LEU A 95 8.26 26.36 -15.73
C LEU A 95 9.62 26.66 -15.10
N ILE A 96 10.72 26.51 -15.85
CA ILE A 96 12.08 26.77 -15.36
C ILE A 96 12.23 28.24 -14.93
N HIS A 97 11.67 29.18 -15.68
CA HIS A 97 11.70 30.59 -15.32
C HIS A 97 10.96 30.88 -14.01
N ILE A 98 9.77 30.31 -13.82
CA ILE A 98 8.97 30.46 -12.60
C ILE A 98 9.74 29.90 -11.40
N PHE A 99 10.31 28.70 -11.52
CA PHE A 99 11.12 28.09 -10.46
C PHE A 99 12.36 28.92 -10.12
N ARG A 100 13.08 29.43 -11.13
CA ARG A 100 14.24 30.31 -10.92
C ARG A 100 13.86 31.61 -10.21
N ASN A 101 12.73 32.21 -10.57
CA ASN A 101 12.25 33.44 -9.91
C ASN A 101 11.88 33.17 -8.46
N ALA A 102 11.10 32.12 -8.19
CA ALA A 102 10.74 31.74 -6.84
C ALA A 102 11.96 31.32 -5.99
N SER A 103 13.02 30.77 -6.60
CA SER A 103 14.32 30.54 -5.94
C SER A 103 14.99 31.83 -5.50
N LYS A 104 15.00 32.87 -6.35
CA LYS A 104 15.53 34.20 -5.99
C LYS A 104 14.72 34.87 -4.88
N GLU A 105 13.42 34.61 -4.82
CA GLU A 105 12.53 35.09 -3.76
C GLU A 105 12.71 34.33 -2.43
N GLY A 106 13.55 33.29 -2.40
CA GLY A 106 13.84 32.52 -1.19
C GLY A 106 12.82 31.42 -0.88
N SER A 107 11.89 31.11 -1.79
CA SER A 107 10.84 30.09 -1.58
C SER A 107 11.36 28.66 -1.40
N PHE A 108 12.63 28.41 -1.73
CA PHE A 108 13.30 27.11 -1.67
C PHE A 108 14.46 27.07 -0.67
N PHE A 109 14.64 28.14 0.11
CA PHE A 109 15.69 28.23 1.12
C PHE A 109 15.32 27.36 2.33
N ASN A 110 16.23 26.47 2.76
CA ASN A 110 16.10 25.61 3.95
C ASN A 110 14.93 24.61 3.98
N GLN A 111 14.23 24.35 2.86
CA GLN A 111 13.22 23.30 2.81
C GLN A 111 13.44 22.37 1.61
N PRO A 112 13.58 21.04 1.84
CA PRO A 112 13.66 20.08 0.75
C PRO A 112 12.36 20.12 -0.06
N THR A 113 12.48 20.26 -1.38
CA THR A 113 11.35 20.26 -2.30
C THR A 113 11.43 19.06 -3.25
N ALA A 114 10.37 18.27 -3.34
CA ALA A 114 10.31 17.10 -4.21
C ALA A 114 9.20 17.20 -5.26
N ILE A 115 9.49 16.85 -6.51
CA ILE A 115 8.48 16.67 -7.55
C ILE A 115 8.35 15.18 -7.81
N VAL A 116 7.22 14.60 -7.44
CA VAL A 116 6.93 13.17 -7.60
C VAL A 116 6.08 12.97 -8.85
N LEU A 117 6.64 12.29 -9.84
CA LEU A 117 5.94 11.88 -11.05
C LEU A 117 5.64 10.39 -10.98
N ASP A 118 4.37 10.04 -10.84
CA ASP A 118 3.90 8.65 -10.74
C ASP A 118 3.42 8.11 -12.08
N GLY A 119 3.87 6.90 -12.46
CA GLY A 119 3.51 6.26 -13.71
C GLY A 119 4.18 6.89 -14.94
N ILE A 120 5.47 7.20 -14.85
CA ILE A 120 6.23 7.89 -15.91
C ILE A 120 6.26 7.17 -17.26
N GLU A 121 5.92 5.86 -17.30
CA GLU A 121 5.71 5.12 -18.55
C GLU A 121 4.74 5.83 -19.51
N ASN A 122 3.74 6.52 -18.98
CA ASN A 122 2.72 7.19 -19.80
C ASN A 122 3.20 8.54 -20.34
N LEU A 123 4.18 9.19 -19.69
CA LEU A 123 4.77 10.44 -20.20
C LEU A 123 5.60 10.20 -21.45
N ASN A 124 6.24 9.03 -21.55
CA ASN A 124 7.03 8.66 -22.72
C ASN A 124 6.16 8.49 -23.97
N ASP A 125 4.96 7.92 -23.82
CA ASP A 125 4.04 7.65 -24.94
C ASP A 125 3.17 8.85 -25.34
N SER A 126 2.76 9.68 -24.38
CA SER A 126 1.72 10.70 -24.60
C SER A 126 2.24 12.07 -25.04
N THR A 127 3.47 12.44 -24.66
CA THR A 127 3.88 13.84 -24.64
C THR A 127 5.31 14.03 -25.13
N SER A 128 5.46 14.45 -26.40
CA SER A 128 6.70 14.94 -27.04
C SER A 128 7.98 14.49 -26.34
N GLY A 129 8.58 13.37 -26.78
CA GLY A 129 9.53 12.49 -26.06
C GLY A 129 10.74 13.05 -25.30
N ASN A 130 10.85 14.36 -25.11
CA ASN A 130 11.87 15.06 -24.33
C ASN A 130 11.43 15.44 -22.92
N SER A 131 10.17 15.25 -22.53
CA SER A 131 9.64 15.66 -21.21
C SER A 131 10.43 15.05 -20.05
N LEU A 132 10.71 13.74 -20.12
CA LEU A 132 11.48 13.02 -19.09
C LEU A 132 12.91 13.54 -18.97
N ALA A 133 13.54 13.88 -20.10
CA ALA A 133 14.90 14.43 -20.14
C ALA A 133 14.98 15.85 -19.56
N VAL A 134 13.93 16.65 -19.71
CA VAL A 134 13.84 17.97 -19.07
C VAL A 134 13.65 17.81 -17.57
N PHE A 135 12.75 16.93 -17.14
CA PHE A 135 12.55 16.67 -15.71
C PHE A 135 13.79 16.09 -15.03
N SER A 136 14.53 15.22 -15.70
CA SER A 136 15.77 14.65 -15.14
C SER A 136 16.85 15.71 -14.90
N LYS A 137 16.88 16.79 -15.70
CA LYS A 137 17.83 17.90 -15.58
C LYS A 137 17.24 19.15 -14.93
N LEU A 138 16.02 19.08 -14.40
CA LEU A 138 15.31 20.26 -13.90
C LEU A 138 16.07 20.94 -12.75
N GLN A 139 16.72 20.16 -11.88
CA GLN A 139 17.55 20.68 -10.80
C GLN A 139 18.70 21.55 -11.34
N GLU A 140 19.41 21.06 -12.35
CA GLU A 140 20.53 21.76 -13.01
C GLU A 140 20.04 23.01 -13.74
N MET A 141 18.95 22.87 -14.50
CA MET A 141 18.36 23.97 -15.25
C MET A 141 17.84 25.09 -14.33
N THR A 142 17.27 24.75 -13.18
CA THR A 142 16.77 25.76 -12.22
C THR A 142 17.85 26.26 -11.26
N SER A 143 18.96 25.54 -11.14
CA SER A 143 20.05 25.80 -10.19
C SER A 143 19.58 25.79 -8.73
N ILE A 144 18.63 24.90 -8.41
CA ILE A 144 18.05 24.75 -7.06
C ILE A 144 18.52 23.41 -6.48
N TYR A 145 19.52 23.43 -5.59
CA TYR A 145 20.07 22.20 -5.00
C TYR A 145 19.13 21.50 -4.00
N SER A 146 18.15 22.24 -3.45
CA SER A 146 17.12 21.71 -2.56
C SER A 146 15.92 21.10 -3.31
N LEU A 147 15.94 21.08 -4.64
CA LEU A 147 14.91 20.48 -5.49
C LEU A 147 15.34 19.07 -5.91
N SER A 148 14.46 18.09 -5.74
CA SER A 148 14.64 16.73 -6.26
C SER A 148 13.47 16.34 -7.13
N VAL A 149 13.75 15.64 -8.23
CA VAL A 149 12.72 15.02 -9.06
C VAL A 149 12.71 13.53 -8.78
N ILE A 150 11.53 12.96 -8.54
CA ILE A 150 11.35 11.56 -8.20
C ILE A 150 10.44 10.91 -9.23
N PHE A 151 10.98 9.95 -9.97
CA PHE A 151 10.20 9.14 -10.90
C PHE A 151 9.74 7.86 -10.23
N ILE A 152 8.46 7.53 -10.37
CA ILE A 152 7.91 6.23 -9.96
C ILE A 152 7.46 5.50 -11.22
N SER A 153 7.95 4.28 -11.41
CA SER A 153 7.51 3.41 -12.51
C SER A 153 7.38 1.95 -12.10
N LYS A 154 6.55 1.21 -12.85
CA LYS A 154 6.57 -0.26 -12.85
C LYS A 154 7.62 -0.84 -13.79
N VAL A 155 8.12 -0.03 -14.71
CA VAL A 155 9.08 -0.43 -15.73
C VAL A 155 10.51 -0.17 -15.23
N LEU A 156 11.43 -0.99 -15.70
CA LEU A 156 12.86 -0.87 -15.43
C LEU A 156 13.43 0.45 -15.98
N PRO A 157 14.32 1.15 -15.23
CA PRO A 157 14.92 2.43 -15.65
C PRO A 157 15.61 2.37 -17.02
N GLU A 158 16.23 1.23 -17.35
CA GLU A 158 17.00 1.05 -18.58
C GLU A 158 16.14 1.20 -19.85
N LYS A 159 14.82 1.01 -19.75
CA LYS A 159 13.92 1.16 -20.89
C LYS A 159 13.58 2.60 -21.24
N PHE A 160 13.89 3.54 -20.36
CA PHE A 160 13.57 4.96 -20.54
C PHE A 160 14.70 5.76 -21.21
N TYR A 161 15.88 5.16 -21.42
CA TYR A 161 17.04 5.80 -22.05
C TYR A 161 17.33 7.21 -21.50
N ILE A 162 17.31 7.35 -20.17
CA ILE A 162 17.55 8.63 -19.50
C ILE A 162 19.06 8.93 -19.54
N ASP A 163 19.44 9.96 -20.29
CA ASP A 163 20.85 10.39 -20.45
C ASP A 163 21.45 11.08 -19.20
N SER A 164 20.70 11.18 -18.10
CA SER A 164 21.09 11.90 -16.88
C SER A 164 21.45 10.92 -15.75
N SER A 165 22.28 11.35 -14.81
CA SER A 165 22.53 10.57 -13.60
C SER A 165 21.27 10.47 -12.75
N TYR A 166 20.90 9.25 -12.37
CA TYR A 166 19.78 8.98 -11.47
C TYR A 166 20.20 7.97 -10.41
N ILE A 167 19.54 8.03 -9.25
CA ILE A 167 19.73 7.06 -8.17
C ILE A 167 18.58 6.06 -8.21
N PRO A 168 18.83 4.78 -8.56
CA PRO A 168 17.78 3.77 -8.61
C PRO A 168 17.42 3.26 -7.21
N VAL A 169 16.13 3.24 -6.89
CA VAL A 169 15.56 2.64 -5.68
C VAL A 169 14.61 1.52 -6.06
N TYR A 170 15.03 0.29 -5.77
CA TYR A 170 14.24 -0.89 -6.10
C TYR A 170 13.29 -1.28 -4.96
N PHE A 171 12.02 -1.43 -5.32
CA PHE A 171 10.97 -1.99 -4.46
C PHE A 171 10.68 -3.45 -4.87
N PRO A 172 11.22 -4.45 -4.16
CA PRO A 172 11.01 -5.85 -4.48
C PRO A 172 9.57 -6.29 -4.26
N GLN A 173 9.11 -7.30 -4.99
CA GLN A 173 7.84 -7.96 -4.69
C GLN A 173 7.87 -8.60 -3.30
N TYR A 174 6.73 -8.60 -2.62
CA TYR A 174 6.60 -9.26 -1.32
C TYR A 174 6.79 -10.77 -1.44
N THR A 175 7.54 -11.35 -0.51
CA THR A 175 7.69 -12.79 -0.36
C THR A 175 6.51 -13.37 0.44
N ARG A 176 6.42 -14.71 0.52
CA ARG A 176 5.39 -15.38 1.33
C ARG A 176 5.45 -14.93 2.79
N ASP A 177 6.66 -14.84 3.34
CA ASP A 177 6.88 -14.51 4.75
C ASP A 177 6.52 -13.03 5.02
N ASP A 178 6.76 -12.16 4.04
CA ASP A 178 6.31 -10.77 4.10
C ASP A 178 4.78 -10.70 4.10
N TYR A 179 4.10 -11.40 3.19
CA TYR A 179 2.63 -11.43 3.16
C TYR A 179 2.06 -11.97 4.46
N MET A 180 2.64 -13.04 5.01
CA MET A 180 2.23 -13.58 6.30
C MET A 180 2.34 -12.51 7.40
N THR A 181 3.46 -11.80 7.46
CA THR A 181 3.68 -10.74 8.46
C THR A 181 2.71 -9.58 8.28
N ILE A 182 2.50 -9.11 7.04
CA ILE A 182 1.64 -7.97 6.75
C ILE A 182 0.16 -8.31 6.97
N LEU A 183 -0.30 -9.49 6.50
CA LEU A 183 -1.71 -9.88 6.59
C LEU A 183 -2.16 -10.17 8.02
N LYS A 184 -1.25 -10.56 8.92
CA LYS A 184 -1.54 -10.71 10.36
C LYS A 184 -2.10 -9.42 10.97
N PHE A 185 -1.67 -8.24 10.51
CA PHE A 185 -2.19 -6.95 10.99
C PHE A 185 -3.66 -6.72 10.60
N TYR A 186 -4.12 -7.36 9.52
CA TYR A 186 -5.50 -7.27 9.04
C TYR A 186 -6.39 -8.39 9.60
N ARG A 187 -5.92 -9.06 10.65
CA ARG A 187 -6.69 -10.11 11.32
C ARG A 187 -8.00 -9.54 11.89
N PRO A 188 -9.14 -10.20 11.64
CA PRO A 188 -10.40 -9.85 12.29
C PRO A 188 -10.34 -10.10 13.81
N PRO A 189 -10.95 -9.23 14.63
CA PRO A 189 -10.94 -9.39 16.09
C PRO A 189 -11.65 -10.67 16.56
N GLU A 190 -12.57 -11.20 15.76
CA GLU A 190 -13.36 -12.41 16.05
C GLU A 190 -12.53 -13.71 15.90
N CYS A 191 -11.45 -13.68 15.12
CA CYS A 191 -10.63 -14.87 14.84
C CYS A 191 -9.51 -15.03 15.86
N GLU A 192 -9.16 -16.26 16.20
CA GLU A 192 -7.98 -16.58 17.02
C GLU A 192 -6.69 -16.52 16.18
N GLU A 193 -5.56 -16.21 16.81
CA GLU A 193 -4.29 -15.95 16.12
C GLU A 193 -3.81 -17.17 15.37
N GLN A 194 -3.67 -18.28 16.09
CA GLN A 194 -3.16 -19.53 15.57
C GLN A 194 -4.05 -20.06 14.43
N PHE A 195 -5.37 -19.89 14.54
CA PHE A 195 -6.30 -20.27 13.48
C PHE A 195 -6.09 -19.44 12.22
N PHE A 196 -5.97 -18.11 12.37
CA PHE A 196 -5.74 -17.21 11.24
C PHE A 196 -4.37 -17.44 10.58
N GLU A 197 -3.32 -17.71 11.35
CA GLU A 197 -2.01 -18.07 10.82
C GLU A 197 -2.03 -19.37 10.00
N ASN A 198 -2.72 -20.40 10.49
CA ASN A 198 -2.86 -21.67 9.77
C ASN A 198 -3.67 -21.51 8.48
N TYR A 199 -4.72 -20.68 8.53
CA TYR A 199 -5.47 -20.29 7.35
C TYR A 199 -4.58 -19.56 6.33
N LEU A 200 -3.85 -18.52 6.76
CA LEU A 200 -2.95 -17.76 5.89
C LEU A 200 -1.85 -18.65 5.28
N ASN A 201 -1.24 -19.56 6.04
CA ASN A 201 -0.24 -20.49 5.51
C ASN A 201 -0.79 -21.34 4.36
N SER A 202 -2.03 -21.83 4.53
CA SER A 202 -2.72 -22.64 3.52
C SER A 202 -3.10 -21.80 2.30
N ALA A 203 -3.70 -20.63 2.53
CA ALA A 203 -4.18 -19.72 1.50
C ALA A 203 -3.01 -19.15 0.66
N LEU A 204 -1.95 -18.66 1.31
CA LEU A 204 -0.77 -18.09 0.64
C LEU A 204 -0.03 -19.11 -0.23
N THR A 205 -0.11 -20.41 0.09
CA THR A 205 0.49 -21.46 -0.76
C THR A 205 -0.19 -21.55 -2.12
N VAL A 206 -1.49 -21.27 -2.19
CA VAL A 206 -2.28 -21.27 -3.42
C VAL A 206 -2.23 -19.89 -4.09
N PHE A 207 -2.59 -18.83 -3.36
CA PHE A 207 -2.81 -17.52 -3.95
C PHE A 207 -1.53 -16.85 -4.46
N ILE A 208 -0.36 -17.09 -3.86
CA ILE A 208 0.89 -16.47 -4.31
C ILE A 208 1.32 -16.89 -5.73
N ARG A 209 0.77 -18.01 -6.23
CA ARG A 209 0.96 -18.48 -7.61
C ARG A 209 0.04 -17.78 -8.59
N THR A 210 -1.11 -17.32 -8.13
CA THR A 210 -2.16 -16.70 -8.95
C THR A 210 -2.02 -15.17 -8.95
N THR A 211 -1.83 -14.58 -7.78
CA THR A 211 -1.81 -13.12 -7.59
C THR A 211 -0.61 -12.72 -6.73
N ARG A 212 0.01 -11.60 -7.08
CA ARG A 212 1.08 -10.96 -6.31
C ARG A 212 0.78 -9.49 -6.05
N ASP A 213 -0.47 -9.09 -6.29
CA ASP A 213 -0.97 -7.77 -5.94
C ASP A 213 -1.37 -7.79 -4.47
N PHE A 214 -0.80 -6.89 -3.68
CA PHE A 214 -1.11 -6.80 -2.25
C PHE A 214 -2.59 -6.47 -1.98
N ILE A 215 -3.20 -5.60 -2.79
CA ILE A 215 -4.60 -5.19 -2.62
C ILE A 215 -5.50 -6.40 -2.88
N GLU A 216 -5.23 -7.14 -3.95
CA GLU A 216 -5.97 -8.36 -4.27
C GLU A 216 -5.74 -9.44 -3.19
N MET A 217 -4.49 -9.62 -2.74
CA MET A 217 -4.17 -10.58 -1.68
C MET A 217 -4.87 -10.25 -0.36
N LYS A 218 -4.93 -8.96 0.01
CA LYS A 218 -5.68 -8.48 1.17
C LYS A 218 -7.16 -8.78 1.02
N ASN A 219 -7.74 -8.47 -0.14
CA ASN A 219 -9.16 -8.71 -0.38
C ASN A 219 -9.52 -10.20 -0.38
N LEU A 220 -8.67 -11.07 -0.94
CA LEU A 220 -8.91 -12.51 -0.96
C LEU A 220 -8.86 -13.16 0.42
N ASN A 221 -8.02 -12.66 1.33
CA ASN A 221 -7.79 -13.27 2.64
C ASN A 221 -8.54 -12.59 3.79
N ALA A 222 -9.00 -11.35 3.60
CA ALA A 222 -9.64 -10.53 4.64
C ALA A 222 -10.98 -9.91 4.20
N SER A 223 -11.64 -10.46 3.17
CA SER A 223 -12.98 -10.01 2.79
C SER A 223 -14.01 -10.37 3.88
N PRO A 224 -15.09 -9.58 4.02
CA PRO A 224 -16.14 -9.84 5.01
C PRO A 224 -16.76 -11.24 4.90
N GLU A 225 -16.83 -11.81 3.69
CA GLU A 225 -17.35 -13.16 3.47
C GLU A 225 -16.41 -14.23 4.01
N VAL A 226 -15.10 -14.08 3.77
CA VAL A 226 -14.09 -14.96 4.35
C VAL A 226 -14.11 -14.87 5.87
N VAL A 227 -14.24 -13.68 6.43
CA VAL A 227 -14.38 -13.50 7.89
C VAL A 227 -15.62 -14.21 8.43
N LYS A 228 -16.78 -14.11 7.75
CA LYS A 228 -18.00 -14.84 8.14
C LYS A 228 -17.80 -16.36 8.11
N VAL A 229 -17.13 -16.88 7.09
CA VAL A 229 -16.82 -18.32 6.98
C VAL A 229 -15.85 -18.75 8.07
N LEU A 230 -14.80 -17.96 8.33
CA LEU A 230 -13.83 -18.23 9.39
C LEU A 230 -14.47 -18.18 10.78
N ALA A 231 -15.36 -17.21 11.03
CA ALA A 231 -16.10 -17.08 12.29
C ALA A 231 -17.12 -18.21 12.47
N GLY A 232 -17.82 -18.62 11.40
CA GLY A 232 -18.73 -19.77 11.40
C GLY A 232 -18.00 -21.08 11.70
N ASN A 233 -16.87 -21.34 11.03
CA ASN A 233 -16.05 -22.52 11.27
C ASN A 233 -15.46 -22.56 12.69
N LYS A 234 -15.18 -21.40 13.29
CA LYS A 234 -14.78 -21.31 14.71
C LYS A 234 -15.92 -21.75 15.63
N CYS A 235 -17.15 -21.35 15.35
CA CYS A 235 -18.34 -21.78 16.11
C CYS A 235 -18.56 -23.30 15.99
N ASP A 236 -18.40 -23.87 14.80
CA ASP A 236 -18.53 -25.32 14.59
C ASP A 236 -17.42 -26.10 15.30
N ALA A 237 -16.15 -25.69 15.20
CA ALA A 237 -15.04 -26.36 15.88
C ALA A 237 -15.16 -26.32 17.42
N THR A 238 -15.69 -25.23 17.97
CA THR A 238 -15.94 -25.11 19.42
C THR A 238 -17.11 -26.00 19.84
N SER A 239 -18.17 -26.05 19.03
CA SER A 239 -19.32 -26.93 19.25
C SER A 239 -18.94 -28.41 19.14
N GLN A 240 -18.12 -28.78 18.15
CA GLN A 240 -17.60 -30.13 17.98
C GLN A 240 -16.78 -30.57 19.20
N ARG A 241 -15.87 -29.70 19.68
CA ARG A 241 -15.05 -29.98 20.88
C ARG A 241 -15.89 -30.15 22.15
N VAL A 242 -16.97 -29.37 22.30
CA VAL A 242 -17.91 -29.52 23.43
C VAL A 242 -18.67 -30.84 23.32
N VAL A 243 -19.16 -31.20 22.13
CA VAL A 243 -19.83 -32.49 21.90
C VAL A 243 -18.89 -33.67 22.15
N ASP A 244 -17.62 -33.59 21.71
CA ASP A 244 -16.61 -34.64 21.95
C ASP A 244 -16.25 -34.74 23.44
N GLN A 245 -16.18 -33.62 24.17
CA GLN A 245 -16.00 -33.62 25.62
C GLN A 245 -17.20 -34.20 26.37
N GLU A 246 -18.43 -33.82 25.99
CA GLU A 246 -19.65 -34.40 26.58
C GLU A 246 -19.78 -35.89 26.28
N MET A 247 -19.41 -36.32 25.08
CA MET A 247 -19.37 -37.74 24.69
C MET A 247 -18.31 -38.50 25.51
N GLY A 248 -17.11 -37.94 25.68
CA GLY A 248 -16.06 -38.52 26.53
C GLY A 248 -16.47 -38.63 28.00
N GLN A 249 -17.07 -37.59 28.57
CA GLN A 249 -17.58 -37.61 29.95
C GLN A 249 -18.74 -38.58 30.14
N LYS A 250 -19.61 -38.74 29.13
CA LYS A 250 -20.67 -39.77 29.15
C LYS A 250 -20.08 -41.18 29.11
N ILE A 251 -19.03 -41.43 28.34
CA ILE A 251 -18.36 -42.74 28.30
C ILE A 251 -17.72 -43.08 29.65
N ASP A 252 -17.05 -42.12 30.31
CA ASP A 252 -16.46 -42.32 31.65
C ASP A 252 -17.53 -42.59 32.74
N GLN A 253 -18.74 -42.05 32.58
CA GLN A 253 -19.88 -42.35 33.47
C GLN A 253 -20.46 -43.75 33.26
N TYR A 254 -20.30 -44.37 32.09
CA TYR A 254 -20.77 -45.74 31.85
C TYR A 254 -19.83 -46.83 32.42
N ASP A 255 -18.55 -46.52 32.60
CA ASP A 255 -17.57 -47.46 33.19
C ASP A 255 -17.56 -47.47 34.74
N SER A 256 -18.26 -46.53 35.39
CA SER A 256 -18.52 -46.54 36.84
C SER A 256 -19.95 -47.05 37.10
N GLY A 257 -20.10 -48.37 37.00
CA GLY A 257 -21.40 -49.03 36.94
C GLY A 257 -22.39 -48.68 38.04
N GLN A 258 -23.65 -48.48 37.65
CA GLN A 258 -24.83 -48.94 38.37
C GLN A 258 -25.98 -49.16 37.38
N ASN A 259 -26.47 -50.41 37.33
CA ASN A 259 -27.71 -50.79 36.67
C ASN A 259 -28.89 -49.99 37.24
N GLY A 260 -29.52 -49.16 36.42
CA GLY A 260 -30.75 -48.45 36.77
C GLY A 260 -31.51 -48.05 35.52
N ASN A 261 -32.72 -48.60 35.36
CA ASN A 261 -33.67 -48.28 34.30
C ASN A 261 -33.91 -46.76 34.20
N ILE A 262 -33.74 -46.18 33.00
CA ILE A 262 -34.20 -44.81 32.72
C ILE A 262 -35.00 -44.80 31.42
N HIS A 263 -36.30 -44.61 31.58
CA HIS A 263 -37.25 -44.19 30.56
C HIS A 263 -36.92 -42.75 30.15
N LEU A 264 -36.42 -42.55 28.92
CA LEU A 264 -36.13 -41.21 28.39
C LEU A 264 -37.25 -40.76 27.46
N ASP A 265 -38.00 -39.80 27.99
CA ASP A 265 -39.11 -39.07 27.38
C ASP A 265 -38.58 -38.19 26.23
N LEU A 266 -39.11 -38.42 25.01
CA LEU A 266 -38.80 -37.68 23.79
C LEU A 266 -39.50 -36.31 23.82
N LYS A 267 -38.98 -35.36 24.60
CA LYS A 267 -39.36 -33.95 24.52
C LYS A 267 -38.16 -33.02 24.54
N SER A 268 -37.56 -32.84 23.36
CA SER A 268 -36.82 -31.61 23.02
C SER A 268 -36.70 -31.44 21.50
N ARG A 269 -37.85 -31.44 20.81
CA ARG A 269 -38.02 -30.87 19.45
C ARG A 269 -38.65 -29.48 19.55
N LEU A 270 -37.96 -28.52 20.16
CA LEU A 270 -38.51 -27.16 20.31
C LEU A 270 -37.54 -26.01 19.99
N PHE A 271 -36.43 -26.24 19.29
CA PHE A 271 -35.57 -25.13 18.85
C PHE A 271 -35.16 -25.20 17.37
N GLU A 272 -36.03 -25.76 16.51
CA GLU A 272 -35.82 -25.75 15.04
C GLU A 272 -36.57 -24.63 14.30
N ASN A 273 -37.27 -23.71 14.98
CA ASN A 273 -38.15 -22.72 14.32
C ASN A 273 -37.91 -21.26 14.75
N SER A 274 -36.68 -20.73 14.68
CA SER A 274 -36.52 -19.26 14.89
C SER A 274 -35.44 -18.53 14.08
N LEU A 275 -34.85 -19.10 13.02
CA LEU A 275 -33.90 -18.34 12.17
C LEU A 275 -34.13 -18.49 10.66
N LYS A 276 -35.32 -18.94 10.23
CA LYS A 276 -35.80 -18.75 8.86
C LYS A 276 -36.75 -17.56 8.84
N ASP A 277 -36.19 -16.38 8.59
CA ASP A 277 -36.74 -15.33 7.72
C ASP A 277 -36.15 -13.97 8.11
N GLN A 278 -35.31 -13.41 7.22
CA GLN A 278 -35.33 -12.02 6.74
C GLN A 278 -33.94 -11.56 6.28
N TRP A 279 -33.46 -12.12 5.17
CA TRP A 279 -32.64 -11.38 4.21
C TRP A 279 -33.31 -11.55 2.85
N LYS A 280 -34.29 -10.67 2.57
CA LYS A 280 -34.75 -10.42 1.20
C LYS A 280 -33.79 -9.40 0.59
N CYS A 281 -33.04 -9.82 -0.43
CA CYS A 281 -32.45 -8.91 -1.38
C CYS A 281 -33.55 -8.11 -2.10
N SER A 282 -33.32 -6.82 -2.33
CA SER A 282 -33.95 -6.05 -3.40
C SER A 282 -32.97 -4.97 -3.83
N CYS A 283 -32.52 -5.12 -5.08
CA CYS A 283 -31.96 -4.14 -6.02
C CYS A 283 -30.75 -3.31 -5.57
#